data_AF-A0A136KQ56-F1
#
_entry.id   AF-A0A136KQ56-F1
#
_cell.length_a   1.000
_cell.length_b   1.000
_cell.length_c   1.000
_cell.angle_alpha   90.00
_cell.angle_beta   90.00
_cell.angle_gamma   90.00
#
_symmetry.space_group_name_H-M   'P 1'
#
loop_
_entity.id
_entity.type
_entity.pdbx_description
1 polymer ?
#
loop_
_entity_poly.entity_id
_entity_poly.type
_entity_poly.pdbx_seq_one_letter_code
_entity_poly.pdbx_strand_id
1 'polypeptide(L)'
;MEHGEEKAQINYEAVSDVVPEAKTYQQEEQQHEQQLLNLLDEDRLQYAGSIVLGLSDALVELTGALAGLTLALQNVKLIALSGLITGIAASMSMAASEYLSTRSEITKKNPVRAAIYTGVAYICTVILLILPYLFFENYYLDLTIALTTAVIIIAVFNFYISIAKGESFRERFFEMAGLCLGVATVSFIIGYFIRQWLGIEI
;
A
#
# COMPACT_ATOMS: atom_id res chain seq x y z
N MET A 1 1.95 22.59 2.55
CA MET A 1 2.27 24.02 2.51
C MET A 1 3.31 24.19 1.43
N GLU A 2 2.92 24.78 0.30
CA GLU A 2 3.84 25.02 -0.80
C GLU A 2 4.92 26.02 -0.37
N HIS A 3 6.17 25.77 -0.78
CA HIS A 3 7.36 26.55 -0.41
C HIS A 3 7.33 28.04 -0.83
N GLY A 4 6.25 28.54 -1.45
CA GLY A 4 6.09 29.91 -1.94
C GLY A 4 5.18 30.81 -1.10
N GLU A 5 4.25 30.25 -0.32
CA GLU A 5 3.15 31.02 0.30
C GLU A 5 3.57 31.74 1.58
N GLU A 6 4.50 31.18 2.34
CA GLU A 6 5.06 31.82 3.54
C GLU A 6 5.77 33.15 3.17
N LYS A 7 6.41 33.19 2.00
CA LYS A 7 6.99 34.42 1.44
C LYS A 7 5.94 35.41 0.97
N ALA A 8 4.79 34.94 0.48
CA ALA A 8 3.68 35.79 0.08
C ALA A 8 3.03 36.47 1.30
N GLN A 9 2.83 35.74 2.41
CA GLN A 9 2.30 36.31 3.67
C GLN A 9 3.20 37.40 4.26
N ILE A 10 4.52 37.20 4.28
CA ILE A 10 5.49 38.21 4.71
C ILE A 10 5.39 39.48 3.85
N ASN A 11 5.14 39.32 2.55
CA ASN A 11 4.99 40.44 1.62
C ASN A 11 3.72 41.24 1.88
N TYR A 12 2.59 40.59 2.19
CA TYR A 12 1.34 41.29 2.50
C TYR A 12 1.45 42.12 3.78
N GLU A 13 2.11 41.60 4.81
CA GLU A 13 2.31 42.32 6.07
C GLU A 13 3.15 43.58 5.86
N ALA A 14 4.26 43.48 5.13
CA ALA A 14 5.13 44.61 4.79
C ALA A 14 4.45 45.66 3.88
N VAL A 15 3.56 45.23 2.98
CA VAL A 15 2.82 46.13 2.08
C VAL A 15 1.63 46.79 2.79
N SER A 16 1.10 46.18 3.84
CA SER A 16 -0.04 46.70 4.60
C SER A 16 0.23 48.02 5.33
N ASP A 17 1.52 48.33 5.59
CA ASP A 17 1.96 49.61 6.15
C ASP A 17 1.77 50.78 5.16
N VAL A 18 1.71 50.51 3.85
CA VAL A 18 1.61 51.51 2.78
C VAL A 18 0.25 51.47 2.08
N VAL A 19 -0.35 50.28 1.95
CA VAL A 19 -1.64 50.05 1.31
C VAL A 19 -2.53 49.26 2.29
N PRO A 20 -3.43 49.93 3.02
CA PRO A 20 -4.26 49.28 4.05
C PRO A 20 -5.13 48.14 3.49
N GLU A 21 -5.54 48.23 2.22
CA GLU A 21 -6.33 47.18 1.54
C GLU A 21 -5.60 45.85 1.42
N ALA A 22 -4.26 45.83 1.48
CA ALA A 22 -3.47 44.59 1.41
C ALA A 22 -3.79 43.62 2.57
N LYS A 23 -4.19 44.14 3.73
CA LYS A 23 -4.59 43.34 4.89
C LYS A 23 -5.92 42.62 4.66
N THR A 24 -6.83 43.24 3.91
CA THR A 24 -8.11 42.62 3.53
C THR A 24 -7.88 41.48 2.54
N TYR A 25 -7.04 41.69 1.52
CA TYR A 25 -6.69 40.63 0.58
C TYR A 25 -5.95 39.46 1.24
N GLN A 26 -5.06 39.72 2.19
CA GLN A 26 -4.42 38.65 2.97
C GLN A 26 -5.42 37.79 3.73
N GLN A 27 -6.45 38.41 4.33
CA GLN A 27 -7.49 37.68 5.04
C GLN A 27 -8.39 36.87 4.09
N GLU A 28 -8.73 37.43 2.93
CA GLU A 28 -9.48 36.73 1.88
C GLU A 28 -8.70 35.52 1.34
N GLU A 29 -7.40 35.69 1.09
CA GLU A 29 -6.52 34.61 0.62
C GLU A 29 -6.42 33.49 1.66
N GLN A 30 -6.24 33.84 2.94
CA GLN A 30 -6.26 32.86 4.04
C GLN A 30 -7.60 32.12 4.15
N GLN A 31 -8.73 32.80 3.93
CA GLN A 31 -10.04 32.16 3.92
C GLN A 31 -10.21 31.21 2.73
N HIS A 32 -9.77 31.61 1.53
CA HIS A 32 -9.79 30.75 0.35
C HIS A 32 -8.88 29.54 0.51
N GLU A 33 -7.67 29.71 1.05
CA GLU A 33 -6.74 28.61 1.34
C GLU A 33 -7.37 27.63 2.34
N GLN A 34 -7.99 28.14 3.40
CA GLN A 34 -8.69 27.30 4.38
C GLN A 34 -9.87 26.52 3.75
N GLN A 35 -10.59 27.13 2.80
CA GLN A 35 -11.65 26.46 2.05
C GLN A 35 -11.09 25.37 1.11
N LEU A 36 -9.98 25.64 0.41
CA LEU A 36 -9.29 24.64 -0.42
C LEU A 36 -8.76 23.47 0.41
N LEU A 37 -8.17 23.75 1.57
CA LEU A 37 -7.74 22.72 2.53
C LEU A 37 -8.91 21.87 3.03
N ASN A 38 -10.07 22.48 3.28
CA ASN A 38 -11.27 21.75 3.68
C ASN A 38 -11.86 20.91 2.54
N LEU A 39 -11.69 21.31 1.28
CA LEU A 39 -12.08 20.50 0.11
C LEU A 39 -11.12 19.32 -0.12
N LEU A 40 -9.85 19.44 0.27
CA LEU A 40 -8.89 18.33 0.26
C LEU A 40 -9.05 17.38 1.47
N ASP A 41 -9.75 17.79 2.53
CA ASP A 41 -10.10 17.00 3.72
C ASP A 41 -11.26 16.03 3.44
N GLU A 42 -11.34 15.46 2.23
CA GLU A 42 -12.24 14.36 1.93
C GLU A 42 -11.73 13.09 2.62
N ASP A 43 -12.59 12.46 3.42
CA ASP A 43 -12.33 11.17 4.11
C ASP A 43 -11.62 10.15 3.18
N ARG A 44 -12.00 10.08 1.89
CA ARG A 44 -11.42 9.16 0.91
C ARG A 44 -9.95 9.42 0.62
N LEU A 45 -9.53 10.68 0.52
CA LEU A 45 -8.14 11.04 0.27
C LEU A 45 -7.29 10.77 1.53
N GLN A 46 -7.87 10.99 2.71
CA GLN A 46 -7.22 10.79 4.00
C GLN A 46 -6.83 9.32 4.24
N TYR A 47 -7.70 8.37 3.87
CA TYR A 47 -7.47 6.92 4.06
C TYR A 47 -6.83 6.23 2.85
N ALA A 48 -6.65 6.92 1.72
CA ALA A 48 -5.97 6.36 0.55
C ALA A 48 -4.57 5.84 0.91
N GLY A 49 -3.84 6.54 1.78
CA GLY A 49 -2.53 6.10 2.27
C GLY A 49 -2.57 4.76 3.01
N SER A 50 -3.56 4.54 3.87
CA SER A 50 -3.72 3.29 4.63
C SER A 50 -4.04 2.11 3.69
N ILE A 51 -4.84 2.34 2.64
CA ILE A 51 -5.11 1.35 1.59
C ILE A 51 -3.83 1.03 0.79
N VAL A 52 -3.08 2.06 0.36
CA VAL A 52 -1.80 1.91 -0.34
C VAL A 52 -0.86 1.04 0.46
N LEU A 53 -0.74 1.34 1.76
CA LEU A 53 0.16 0.64 2.66
C LEU A 53 -0.23 -0.83 2.75
N GLY A 54 -1.50 -1.12 3.06
CA GLY A 54 -2.02 -2.48 3.19
C GLY A 54 -1.84 -3.33 1.94
N LEU A 55 -2.13 -2.76 0.77
CA LEU A 55 -2.03 -3.47 -0.49
C LEU A 55 -0.58 -3.70 -0.91
N SER A 56 0.30 -2.70 -0.75
CA SER A 56 1.71 -2.82 -1.16
C SER A 56 2.46 -3.85 -0.31
N ASP A 57 2.21 -3.88 1.00
CA ASP A 57 2.81 -4.83 1.92
C ASP A 57 2.33 -6.26 1.64
N ALA A 58 1.01 -6.45 1.51
CA ALA A 58 0.42 -7.75 1.16
C ALA A 58 0.97 -8.32 -0.14
N LEU A 59 1.15 -7.47 -1.16
CA LEU A 59 1.70 -7.90 -2.44
C LEU A 59 3.14 -8.39 -2.29
N VAL A 60 4.01 -7.65 -1.60
CA VAL A 60 5.41 -8.06 -1.45
C VAL A 60 5.52 -9.30 -0.55
N GLU A 61 4.88 -9.28 0.61
CA GLU A 61 4.96 -10.36 1.60
C GLU A 61 4.35 -11.66 1.07
N LEU A 62 3.11 -11.62 0.57
CA LEU A 62 2.40 -12.84 0.19
C LEU A 62 2.91 -13.43 -1.12
N THR A 63 3.32 -12.60 -2.09
CA THR A 63 4.00 -13.08 -3.31
C THR A 63 5.30 -13.79 -2.96
N GLY A 64 6.09 -13.21 -2.04
CA GLY A 64 7.27 -13.83 -1.46
C GLY A 64 6.97 -15.18 -0.81
N ALA A 65 6.01 -15.20 0.10
CA ALA A 65 5.61 -16.39 0.84
C ALA A 65 5.10 -17.49 -0.09
N LEU A 66 4.17 -17.19 -1.01
CA LEU A 66 3.63 -18.17 -1.95
C LEU A 66 4.71 -18.71 -2.88
N ALA A 67 5.64 -17.89 -3.36
CA ALA A 67 6.75 -18.37 -4.18
C ALA A 67 7.65 -19.36 -3.44
N GLY A 68 8.01 -19.06 -2.19
CA GLY A 68 8.80 -19.98 -1.34
C GLY A 68 8.05 -21.25 -0.97
N LEU A 69 6.79 -21.12 -0.52
CA LEU A 69 5.93 -22.23 -0.13
C LEU A 69 5.64 -23.16 -1.31
N THR A 70 5.47 -22.61 -2.51
CA THR A 70 5.20 -23.40 -3.73
C THR A 70 6.29 -24.45 -3.95
N LEU A 71 7.55 -24.09 -3.74
CA LEU A 71 8.68 -24.99 -3.96
C LEU A 71 9.00 -25.86 -2.76
N ALA A 72 8.79 -25.32 -1.55
CA ALA A 72 9.01 -26.06 -0.33
C ALA A 72 7.97 -27.19 -0.14
N LEU A 73 6.70 -26.92 -0.46
CA LEU A 73 5.58 -27.81 -0.16
C LEU A 73 5.12 -28.64 -1.35
N GLN A 74 5.19 -28.11 -2.58
CA GLN A 74 4.72 -28.77 -3.83
C GLN A 74 3.32 -29.39 -3.77
N ASN A 75 2.50 -28.98 -2.80
CA ASN A 75 1.16 -29.48 -2.59
C ASN A 75 0.22 -28.29 -2.51
N VAL A 76 -0.63 -28.15 -3.51
CA VAL A 76 -1.51 -26.99 -3.67
C VAL A 76 -2.35 -26.72 -2.42
N LYS A 77 -2.89 -27.77 -1.78
CA LYS A 77 -3.71 -27.63 -0.57
C LYS A 77 -2.90 -27.13 0.62
N LEU A 78 -1.68 -27.62 0.79
CA LEU A 78 -0.79 -27.13 1.86
C LEU A 78 -0.35 -25.70 1.59
N ILE A 79 -0.05 -25.34 0.34
CA ILE A 79 0.31 -23.97 -0.04
C ILE A 79 -0.85 -23.02 0.23
N ALA A 80 -2.07 -23.37 -0.19
CA ALA A 80 -3.27 -22.57 0.06
C ALA A 80 -3.54 -22.42 1.56
N LEU A 81 -3.44 -23.50 2.33
CA LEU A 81 -3.65 -23.47 3.78
C LEU A 81 -2.62 -22.56 4.47
N SER A 82 -1.34 -22.76 4.20
CA SER A 82 -0.26 -21.94 4.75
C SER A 82 -0.40 -20.48 4.33
N GLY A 83 -0.67 -20.22 3.05
CA GLY A 83 -0.89 -18.88 2.51
C GLY A 83 -2.06 -18.16 3.17
N LEU A 84 -3.19 -18.85 3.41
CA LEU A 84 -4.36 -18.26 4.06
C LEU A 84 -4.07 -17.93 5.52
N ILE A 85 -3.46 -18.86 6.27
CA ILE A 85 -3.12 -18.64 7.67
C ILE A 85 -2.14 -17.48 7.80
N THR A 86 -1.05 -17.50 7.03
CA THR A 86 -0.03 -16.44 7.05
C THR A 86 -0.62 -15.10 6.61
N GLY A 87 -1.34 -15.06 5.48
CA GLY A 87 -1.91 -13.82 4.94
C GLY A 87 -2.97 -13.20 5.84
N ILE A 88 -3.85 -14.00 6.45
CA ILE A 88 -4.85 -13.49 7.40
C ILE A 88 -4.16 -12.98 8.67
N ALA A 89 -3.20 -13.74 9.23
CA ALA A 89 -2.46 -13.30 10.41
C ALA A 89 -1.68 -12.00 10.14
N ALA A 90 -1.02 -11.89 8.99
CA ALA A 90 -0.31 -10.70 8.56
C ALA A 90 -1.26 -9.51 8.39
N SER A 91 -2.44 -9.71 7.77
CA SER A 91 -3.45 -8.64 7.63
C SER A 91 -3.93 -8.09 8.97
N MET A 92 -4.13 -8.95 9.96
CA MET A 92 -4.54 -8.55 11.31
C MET A 92 -3.41 -7.82 12.02
N SER A 93 -2.19 -8.30 11.88
CA SER A 93 -0.98 -7.65 12.41
C SER A 93 -0.82 -6.25 11.83
N MET A 94 -0.96 -6.11 10.50
CA MET A 94 -0.81 -4.83 9.83
C MET A 94 -1.94 -3.85 10.18
N ALA A 95 -3.18 -4.32 10.30
CA ALA A 95 -4.29 -3.50 10.79
C ALA A 95 -4.03 -2.99 12.21
N ALA A 96 -3.51 -3.85 13.10
CA ALA A 96 -3.13 -3.45 14.45
C ALA A 96 -1.97 -2.45 14.46
N SER A 97 -0.95 -2.64 13.61
CA SER A 97 0.15 -1.69 13.45
C SER A 97 -0.34 -0.34 12.94
N GLU A 98 -1.21 -0.30 11.94
CA GLU A 98 -1.79 0.95 11.43
C GLU A 98 -2.62 1.67 12.50
N TYR A 99 -3.40 0.93 13.29
CA TYR A 99 -4.14 1.49 14.43
C TYR A 99 -3.20 2.17 15.42
N LEU A 100 -2.13 1.48 15.83
CA LEU A 100 -1.17 1.98 16.81
C LEU A 100 -0.39 3.19 16.27
N SER A 101 0.05 3.14 15.01
CA SER A 101 0.74 4.24 14.35
C SER A 101 -0.17 5.47 14.24
N THR A 102 -1.39 5.30 13.73
CA THR A 102 -2.34 6.40 13.57
C THR A 102 -2.74 7.02 14.90
N ARG A 103 -2.86 6.21 15.97
CA ARG A 103 -3.16 6.72 17.32
C ARG A 103 -2.01 7.51 17.93
N SER A 104 -0.76 7.22 17.52
CA SER A 104 0.45 7.84 18.07
C SER A 104 0.87 9.09 17.31
N GLU A 105 0.46 9.22 16.05
CA GLU A 105 0.71 10.39 15.22
C GLU A 105 -0.26 11.54 15.51
N ILE A 106 0.19 12.79 15.35
CA ILE A 106 -0.69 13.96 15.37
C ILE A 106 -1.37 14.05 13.99
N THR A 107 -2.48 13.32 13.84
CA THR A 107 -3.24 13.23 12.59
C THR A 107 -4.73 13.39 12.85
N LYS A 108 -5.46 13.92 11.86
CA LYS A 108 -6.93 13.99 11.88
C LYS A 108 -7.59 12.62 11.61
N LYS A 109 -6.81 11.63 11.14
CA LYS A 109 -7.30 10.29 10.80
C LYS A 109 -7.86 9.58 12.03
N ASN A 110 -9.09 9.04 11.92
CA ASN A 110 -9.59 8.09 12.92
C ASN A 110 -8.76 6.77 12.88
N PRO A 111 -8.12 6.35 13.99
CA PRO A 111 -7.25 5.17 14.01
C PRO A 111 -7.96 3.85 13.67
N VAL A 112 -9.21 3.69 14.11
CA VAL A 112 -9.99 2.47 13.86
C VAL A 112 -10.33 2.37 12.37
N ARG A 113 -10.73 3.48 11.74
CA ARG A 113 -11.01 3.51 10.31
C ARG A 113 -9.75 3.21 9.48
N ALA A 114 -8.61 3.81 9.83
CA ALA A 114 -7.34 3.55 9.14
C ALA A 114 -6.98 2.05 9.19
N ALA A 115 -7.05 1.45 10.38
CA ALA A 115 -6.81 0.02 10.58
C ALA A 115 -7.75 -0.88 9.75
N ILE A 116 -9.05 -0.55 9.70
CA ILE A 116 -10.02 -1.31 8.89
C ILE A 116 -9.68 -1.21 7.41
N TYR A 117 -9.38 -0.01 6.89
CA TYR A 117 -9.01 0.16 5.48
C TYR A 117 -7.75 -0.62 5.11
N THR A 118 -6.71 -0.57 5.95
CA THR A 118 -5.48 -1.36 5.76
C THR A 118 -5.77 -2.86 5.79
N GLY A 119 -6.47 -3.35 6.82
CA GLY A 119 -6.77 -4.77 6.98
C GLY A 119 -7.63 -5.34 5.85
N VAL A 120 -8.66 -4.60 5.42
CA VAL A 120 -9.50 -5.00 4.27
C VAL A 120 -8.70 -5.02 2.98
N ALA A 121 -7.90 -3.99 2.70
CA ALA A 121 -7.05 -3.95 1.51
C ALA A 121 -6.08 -5.15 1.46
N TYR A 122 -5.51 -5.50 2.62
CA TYR A 122 -4.62 -6.65 2.76
C TYR A 122 -5.38 -7.97 2.52
N ILE A 123 -6.50 -8.21 3.21
CA ILE A 123 -7.30 -9.44 3.05
C ILE A 123 -7.77 -9.63 1.61
N CYS A 124 -8.23 -8.56 0.95
CA CYS A 124 -8.62 -8.62 -0.45
C CYS A 124 -7.47 -9.08 -1.34
N THR A 125 -6.26 -8.56 -1.10
CA THR A 125 -5.04 -8.98 -1.83
C THR A 125 -4.72 -10.45 -1.56
N VAL A 126 -4.82 -10.89 -0.30
CA VAL A 126 -4.61 -12.29 0.10
C VAL A 126 -5.55 -13.23 -0.64
N ILE A 127 -6.84 -12.92 -0.66
CA ILE A 127 -7.84 -13.72 -1.34
C ILE A 127 -7.52 -13.80 -2.84
N LEU A 128 -7.21 -12.67 -3.49
CA LEU A 128 -6.93 -12.62 -4.92
C LEU A 128 -5.69 -13.46 -5.31
N LEU A 129 -4.62 -13.41 -4.51
CA LEU A 129 -3.39 -14.14 -4.79
C LEU A 129 -3.50 -15.65 -4.51
N ILE A 130 -4.30 -16.04 -3.52
CA ILE A 130 -4.49 -17.45 -3.15
C ILE A 130 -5.54 -18.13 -4.06
N LEU A 131 -6.45 -17.36 -4.64
CA LEU A 131 -7.52 -17.85 -5.50
C LEU A 131 -7.10 -18.96 -6.47
N PRO A 132 -6.03 -18.85 -7.28
CA PRO A 132 -5.62 -19.93 -8.18
C PRO A 132 -5.38 -21.27 -7.48
N TYR A 133 -4.71 -21.25 -6.31
CA TYR A 133 -4.43 -22.45 -5.50
C TYR A 133 -5.69 -23.12 -4.91
N LEU A 134 -6.87 -22.50 -5.02
CA LEU A 134 -8.13 -23.13 -4.62
C LEU A 134 -8.84 -23.81 -5.80
N PHE A 135 -8.47 -23.50 -7.04
CA PHE A 135 -9.17 -23.95 -8.25
C PHE A 135 -8.38 -24.93 -9.10
N PHE A 136 -7.05 -24.82 -9.15
CA PHE A 136 -6.22 -25.73 -9.94
C PHE A 136 -5.42 -26.70 -9.06
N GLU A 137 -4.90 -27.77 -9.66
CA GLU A 137 -4.08 -28.78 -8.96
C GLU A 137 -2.59 -28.66 -9.30
N ASN A 138 -2.22 -27.74 -10.18
CA ASN A 138 -0.85 -27.55 -10.63
C ASN A 138 -0.23 -26.30 -9.98
N TYR A 139 0.61 -26.55 -8.97
CA TYR A 139 1.24 -25.51 -8.17
C TYR A 139 2.15 -24.54 -8.98
N TYR A 140 2.72 -24.97 -10.12
CA TYR A 140 3.49 -24.08 -10.99
C TYR A 140 2.58 -23.15 -11.79
N LEU A 141 1.44 -23.66 -12.25
CA LEU A 141 0.41 -22.85 -12.89
C LEU A 141 -0.17 -21.85 -11.89
N ASP A 142 -0.47 -22.30 -10.67
CA ASP A 142 -0.99 -21.44 -9.61
C ASP A 142 -0.06 -20.29 -9.28
N LEU A 143 1.23 -20.59 -9.10
CA LEU A 143 2.24 -19.56 -8.85
C LEU A 143 2.31 -18.57 -10.01
N THR A 144 2.30 -19.05 -11.26
CA THR A 144 2.34 -18.17 -12.43
C THR A 144 1.13 -17.23 -12.48
N ILE A 145 -0.07 -17.73 -12.20
CA ILE A 145 -1.29 -16.91 -12.13
C ILE A 145 -1.21 -15.94 -10.96
N ALA A 146 -0.75 -16.37 -9.78
CA ALA A 146 -0.62 -15.50 -8.61
C ALA A 146 0.37 -14.36 -8.87
N LEU A 147 1.56 -14.64 -9.43
CA LEU A 147 2.56 -13.62 -9.79
C LEU A 147 2.01 -12.65 -10.84
N THR A 148 1.31 -13.16 -11.86
CA THR A 148 0.69 -12.32 -12.89
C THR A 148 -0.40 -11.42 -12.28
N THR A 149 -1.20 -11.98 -11.38
CA THR A 149 -2.24 -11.24 -10.64
C THR A 149 -1.61 -10.15 -9.79
N ALA A 150 -0.52 -10.43 -9.07
CA ALA A 150 0.23 -9.43 -8.31
C ALA A 150 0.70 -8.27 -9.21
N VAL A 151 1.33 -8.57 -10.35
CA VAL A 151 1.80 -7.54 -11.31
C VAL A 151 0.63 -6.70 -11.85
N ILE A 152 -0.53 -7.31 -12.14
CA ILE A 152 -1.73 -6.59 -12.57
C ILE A 152 -2.24 -5.66 -11.46
N ILE A 153 -2.31 -6.14 -10.21
CA ILE A 153 -2.72 -5.32 -9.07
C ILE A 153 -1.76 -4.14 -8.90
N ILE A 154 -0.45 -4.37 -8.98
CA ILE A 154 0.58 -3.32 -8.93
C ILE A 154 0.35 -2.28 -10.04
N ALA A 155 0.06 -2.72 -11.27
CA ALA A 155 -0.20 -1.82 -12.40
C ALA A 155 -1.46 -0.98 -12.18
N VAL A 156 -2.59 -1.61 -11.84
CA VAL A 156 -3.86 -0.91 -11.60
C VAL A 156 -3.71 0.09 -10.46
N PHE A 157 -3.04 -0.32 -9.39
CA PHE A 157 -2.90 0.51 -8.20
C PHE A 157 -1.97 1.70 -8.42
N ASN A 158 -0.80 1.49 -9.02
CA ASN A 158 0.11 2.59 -9.34
C ASN A 158 -0.50 3.54 -10.37
N PHE A 159 -1.32 3.05 -11.30
CA PHE A 159 -2.04 3.90 -12.22
C PHE A 159 -3.05 4.80 -11.50
N TYR A 160 -3.81 4.24 -10.55
CA TYR A 160 -4.73 5.01 -9.71
C TYR A 160 -3.98 6.11 -8.93
N ILE A 161 -2.87 5.79 -8.28
CA ILE A 161 -2.13 6.81 -7.51
C ILE A 161 -1.45 7.83 -8.43
N SER A 162 -0.96 7.42 -9.60
CA SER A 162 -0.40 8.35 -10.58
C SER A 162 -1.42 9.42 -10.99
N ILE A 163 -2.69 9.04 -11.17
CA ILE A 163 -3.78 9.98 -11.44
C ILE A 163 -4.12 10.80 -10.19
N ALA A 164 -4.28 10.15 -9.03
CA ALA A 164 -4.78 10.79 -7.82
C ALA A 164 -3.77 11.77 -7.19
N LYS A 165 -2.46 11.51 -7.32
CA LYS A 165 -1.39 12.30 -6.71
C LYS A 165 -0.46 13.00 -7.71
N GLY A 166 -0.67 12.82 -9.01
CA GLY A 166 0.20 13.38 -10.05
C GLY A 166 1.62 12.77 -10.07
N GLU A 167 1.80 11.60 -9.45
CA GLU A 167 3.10 10.92 -9.37
C GLU A 167 3.40 10.12 -10.66
N SER A 168 4.67 9.82 -10.90
CA SER A 168 5.12 9.05 -12.05
C SER A 168 4.72 7.57 -11.96
N PHE A 169 3.78 7.13 -12.82
CA PHE A 169 3.35 5.73 -12.90
C PHE A 169 4.52 4.75 -13.08
N ARG A 170 5.41 5.06 -14.04
CA ARG A 170 6.47 4.14 -14.48
C ARG A 170 7.47 3.85 -13.36
N GLU A 171 7.94 4.88 -12.67
CA GLU A 171 8.96 4.73 -11.62
C GLU A 171 8.43 3.84 -10.50
N ARG A 172 7.23 4.14 -10.00
CA ARG A 172 6.61 3.38 -8.91
C ARG A 172 6.20 1.96 -9.31
N PHE A 173 5.71 1.79 -10.54
CA PHE A 173 5.39 0.46 -11.05
C PHE A 173 6.64 -0.42 -11.10
N PHE A 174 7.74 0.06 -11.68
CA PHE A 174 8.97 -0.73 -11.78
C PHE A 174 9.63 -0.95 -10.42
N GLU A 175 9.58 0.02 -9.52
CA GLU A 175 10.06 -0.13 -8.15
C GLU A 175 9.29 -1.24 -7.41
N MET A 176 7.96 -1.15 -7.39
CA MET A 176 7.12 -2.09 -6.67
C MET A 176 7.12 -3.48 -7.30
N ALA A 177 7.06 -3.59 -8.63
CA ALA A 177 7.17 -4.86 -9.34
C ALA A 177 8.55 -5.49 -9.13
N GLY A 178 9.62 -4.68 -9.17
CA GLY A 178 10.98 -5.13 -8.90
C GLY A 178 11.16 -5.66 -7.48
N LEU A 179 10.65 -4.96 -6.47
CA LEU A 179 10.66 -5.41 -5.07
C LEU A 179 9.86 -6.71 -4.91
N CYS A 180 8.64 -6.76 -5.43
CA CYS A 180 7.76 -7.92 -5.30
C CYS A 180 8.33 -9.16 -5.99
N LEU A 181 8.76 -9.05 -7.25
CA LEU A 181 9.37 -10.16 -8.00
C LEU A 181 10.75 -10.54 -7.45
N GLY A 182 11.52 -9.56 -6.96
CA GLY A 182 12.81 -9.79 -6.31
C GLY A 182 12.66 -10.62 -5.04
N VAL A 183 11.75 -10.21 -4.14
CA VAL A 183 11.44 -10.97 -2.91
C VAL A 183 10.87 -12.35 -3.25
N ALA A 184 9.99 -12.46 -4.24
CA ALA A 184 9.49 -13.76 -4.71
C ALA A 184 10.61 -14.68 -5.20
N THR A 185 11.55 -14.17 -5.98
CA THR A 185 12.69 -14.94 -6.50
C THR A 185 13.60 -15.41 -5.36
N VAL A 186 13.94 -14.53 -4.42
CA VAL A 186 14.76 -14.87 -3.27
C VAL A 186 14.07 -15.91 -2.40
N SER A 187 12.79 -15.71 -2.08
CA SER A 187 12.00 -16.65 -1.27
C SER A 187 11.82 -18.00 -1.95
N PHE A 188 11.66 -18.03 -3.28
CA PHE A 188 11.63 -19.27 -4.06
C PHE A 188 12.92 -20.07 -3.91
N ILE A 189 14.08 -19.41 -4.05
CA ILE A 189 15.40 -20.02 -3.90
C ILE A 189 15.59 -20.53 -2.46
N ILE A 190 15.21 -19.73 -1.47
CA ILE A 190 15.27 -20.11 -0.06
C ILE A 190 14.37 -21.34 0.20
N GLY A 191 13.14 -21.35 -0.32
CA GLY A 191 12.21 -22.47 -0.20
C GLY A 191 12.78 -23.77 -0.77
N TYR A 192 13.45 -23.69 -1.93
CA TYR A 192 14.16 -24.82 -2.54
C TYR A 192 15.27 -25.37 -1.62
N PHE A 193 16.15 -24.51 -1.09
CA PHE A 193 17.25 -24.95 -0.23
C PHE A 193 16.77 -25.48 1.13
N ILE A 194 15.78 -24.84 1.75
CA ILE A 194 15.21 -25.29 3.03
C ILE A 194 14.63 -26.69 2.87
N ARG A 195 13.92 -26.95 1.78
CA ARG A 195 13.37 -28.29 1.50
C ARG A 195 14.48 -29.34 1.39
N GLN A 196 15.53 -29.06 0.63
CA GLN A 196 16.66 -29.96 0.47
C GLN A 196 17.36 -30.23 1.81
N TRP A 197 17.52 -29.19 2.64
CA TRP A 197 18.18 -29.30 3.93
C TRP A 197 17.36 -30.08 4.97
N LEU A 198 16.03 -29.88 5.00
CA LEU A 198 15.13 -30.57 5.91
C LEU A 198 14.76 -32.00 5.45
N GLY A 199 15.12 -32.37 4.21
CA GLY A 199 14.81 -33.68 3.65
C GLY A 199 13.30 -33.92 3.46
N ILE A 200 12.55 -32.84 3.19
CA ILE A 200 11.10 -32.93 3.03
C ILE A 200 10.77 -33.51 1.63
N GLU A 201 10.50 -34.81 1.60
CA GLU A 201 9.88 -35.51 0.47
C GLU A 201 8.35 -35.50 0.69
N ILE A 202 7.62 -34.80 -0.18
CA ILE A 202 6.15 -34.70 -0.19
C ILE A 202 5.66 -35.33 -1.48
#